data_AF-A0A128FCI3-F1
#
_entry.id   AF-A0A128FCI3-F1
#
_cell.length_a   1.000
_cell.length_b   1.000
_cell.length_c   1.000
_cell.angle_alpha   90.00
_cell.angle_beta   90.00
_cell.angle_gamma   90.00
#
_symmetry.space_group_name_H-M   'P 1'
#
loop_
_entity.id
_entity.type
_entity.pdbx_description
1 polymer ?
#
loop_
_entity_poly.entity_id
_entity_poly.type
_entity_poly.pdbx_seq_one_letter_code
_entity_poly.pdbx_strand_id
1 'polypeptide(L)'
;MSANLTIDELNTLLKSKMDGRNNRPLDAFCGLSPTQMSKWLYTPFGDTAGMSMTIPADLSKSPVMRYLNVIIEAIINSKGSLKATAKGNLPAKIAKVATALLPEFATAQFNEDISISEFAGNNEDHFTALHYTRLLAEIAKIIQLKRGYFVLGAHAKRTYEKEGISGLYFVMLETAVTHYNWAYLDGWQEDISLQQFWRFMLWRLSCHSDISRLTQEMSIAFHDLIHQIEPSPYCNQQDTLGRMIETRFVSRFLEYFGMVVVNPLRMTPEGKPITPKATLQPLLKQTFSFTV
;
A
#
# COMPACT_ATOMS: atom_id res chain seq x y z
N MET A 1 -40.75 15.53 40.56
CA MET A 1 -41.46 15.35 39.27
C MET A 1 -40.64 14.39 38.43
N SER A 2 -41.05 13.13 38.32
CA SER A 2 -40.43 12.15 37.41
C SER A 2 -40.90 12.47 35.99
N ALA A 3 -40.01 12.95 35.13
CA ALA A 3 -40.31 13.11 33.72
C ALA A 3 -40.46 11.71 33.10
N ASN A 4 -41.70 11.26 32.92
CA ASN A 4 -42.00 10.05 32.15
C ASN A 4 -41.84 10.39 30.67
N LEU A 5 -40.62 10.23 30.16
CA LEU A 5 -40.33 10.31 28.74
C LEU A 5 -41.10 9.21 28.01
N THR A 6 -41.73 9.56 26.90
CA THR A 6 -42.28 8.59 25.95
C THR A 6 -41.16 7.75 25.32
N ILE A 7 -41.49 6.59 24.75
CA ILE A 7 -40.52 5.74 24.05
C ILE A 7 -39.87 6.51 22.89
N ASP A 8 -40.62 7.36 22.19
CA ASP A 8 -40.10 8.16 21.07
C ASP A 8 -39.16 9.27 21.53
N GLU A 9 -39.45 9.93 22.65
CA GLU A 9 -38.55 10.90 23.26
C GLU A 9 -37.29 10.22 23.79
N LEU A 10 -37.40 9.04 24.39
CA LEU A 10 -36.27 8.25 24.84
C LEU A 10 -35.37 7.83 23.65
N ASN A 11 -35.97 7.36 22.55
CA ASN A 11 -35.25 7.03 21.32
C ASN A 11 -34.53 8.24 20.73
N THR A 12 -35.19 9.39 20.71
CA THR A 12 -34.61 10.64 20.20
C THR A 12 -33.43 11.11 21.06
N LEU A 13 -33.57 11.05 22.39
CA LEU A 13 -32.51 11.38 23.33
C LEU A 13 -31.33 10.40 23.23
N LEU A 14 -31.60 9.10 23.11
CA LEU A 14 -30.56 8.08 22.90
C LEU A 14 -29.81 8.33 21.60
N LYS A 15 -30.52 8.59 20.50
CA LYS A 15 -29.91 8.91 19.20
C LYS A 15 -29.02 10.16 19.28
N SER A 16 -29.53 11.25 19.86
CA SER A 16 -28.76 12.48 20.03
C SER A 16 -27.49 12.26 20.88
N LYS A 17 -27.58 11.47 21.95
CA LYS A 17 -26.44 11.12 22.80
C LYS A 17 -25.42 10.24 22.06
N MET A 18 -25.88 9.29 21.27
CA MET A 18 -25.03 8.45 20.42
C MET A 18 -24.34 9.29 19.33
N ASP A 19 -25.07 10.17 18.66
CA ASP A 19 -24.52 11.06 17.64
C ASP A 19 -23.47 12.02 18.22
N GLY A 20 -23.75 12.58 19.41
CA GLY A 20 -22.78 13.43 20.12
C GLY A 20 -21.51 12.68 20.51
N ARG A 21 -21.61 11.41 20.92
CA ARG A 21 -20.44 10.58 21.25
C ARG A 21 -19.67 10.17 19.99
N ASN A 22 -20.36 9.76 18.92
CA ASN A 22 -19.74 9.23 17.71
C ASN A 22 -19.07 10.32 16.86
N ASN A 23 -19.48 11.57 17.00
CA ASN A 23 -18.90 12.72 16.29
C ASN A 23 -17.92 13.54 17.16
N ARG A 24 -17.64 13.11 18.40
CA ARG A 24 -16.63 13.76 19.24
C ARG A 24 -15.22 13.26 18.89
N PRO A 25 -14.24 14.16 18.68
CA PRO A 25 -12.82 13.80 18.55
C PRO A 25 -12.31 12.93 19.70
N LEU A 26 -11.51 11.92 19.38
CA LEU A 26 -10.83 11.06 20.35
C LEU A 26 -9.31 11.12 20.17
N ASP A 27 -8.59 11.27 21.28
CA ASP A 27 -7.12 11.29 21.29
C ASP A 27 -6.53 9.98 20.78
N ALA A 28 -7.18 8.84 21.09
CA ALA A 28 -6.79 7.53 20.59
C ALA A 28 -6.85 7.43 19.04
N PHE A 29 -7.68 8.24 18.39
CA PHE A 29 -7.75 8.36 16.93
C PHE A 29 -7.06 9.62 16.41
N CYS A 30 -6.14 10.17 17.20
CA CYS A 30 -5.37 11.38 16.87
C CYS A 30 -6.25 12.59 16.52
N GLY A 31 -7.43 12.70 17.14
CA GLY A 31 -8.39 13.79 16.91
C GLY A 31 -9.53 13.46 15.96
N LEU A 32 -9.56 12.27 15.34
CA LEU A 32 -10.73 11.82 14.57
C LEU A 32 -11.85 11.38 15.50
N SER A 33 -13.08 11.58 15.05
CA SER A 33 -14.25 11.00 15.71
C SER A 33 -14.46 9.53 15.29
N PRO A 34 -15.14 8.70 16.10
CA PRO A 34 -15.54 7.35 15.71
C PRO A 34 -16.25 7.27 14.35
N THR A 35 -17.09 8.26 14.02
CA THR A 35 -17.75 8.34 12.70
C THR A 35 -16.74 8.53 11.57
N GLN A 36 -15.75 9.42 11.72
CA GLN A 36 -14.70 9.62 10.70
C GLN A 36 -13.85 8.37 10.55
N MET A 37 -13.44 7.75 11.66
CA MET A 37 -12.67 6.52 11.64
C MET A 37 -13.43 5.38 10.95
N SER A 38 -14.71 5.17 11.30
CA SER A 38 -15.55 4.16 10.66
C SER A 38 -15.62 4.34 9.15
N LYS A 39 -15.77 5.59 8.66
CA LYS A 39 -15.69 5.87 7.22
C LYS A 39 -14.32 5.47 6.64
N TRP A 40 -13.22 5.75 7.33
CA TRP A 40 -11.90 5.37 6.83
C TRP A 40 -11.68 3.86 6.71
N LEU A 41 -12.26 3.07 7.62
CA LEU A 41 -12.10 1.62 7.65
C LEU A 41 -13.00 0.88 6.67
N TYR A 42 -14.18 1.43 6.35
CA TYR A 42 -15.23 0.68 5.63
C TYR A 42 -15.70 1.33 4.34
N THR A 43 -15.33 2.59 4.07
CA THR A 43 -15.72 3.25 2.81
C THR A 43 -14.96 2.67 1.61
N PRO A 44 -15.67 2.31 0.52
CA PRO A 44 -15.05 1.83 -0.73
C PRO A 44 -14.00 2.81 -1.29
N PHE A 45 -13.06 2.29 -2.09
CA PHE A 45 -11.93 3.05 -2.61
C PHE A 45 -12.34 4.35 -3.34
N GLY A 46 -13.39 4.30 -4.16
CA GLY A 46 -13.85 5.45 -4.96
C GLY A 46 -14.52 6.59 -4.18
N ASP A 47 -14.77 6.45 -2.88
CA ASP A 47 -15.46 7.47 -2.09
C ASP A 47 -14.50 8.24 -1.16
N THR A 48 -14.68 9.56 -1.17
CA THR A 48 -13.82 10.54 -0.52
C THR A 48 -14.25 10.70 0.94
N ALA A 49 -13.82 9.77 1.79
CA ALA A 49 -14.04 9.83 3.23
C ALA A 49 -13.20 10.92 3.93
N GLY A 50 -13.17 12.16 3.43
CA GLY A 50 -12.24 13.21 3.91
C GLY A 50 -10.79 13.04 3.44
N MET A 51 -10.57 12.15 2.48
CA MET A 51 -9.31 11.97 1.76
C MET A 51 -9.64 12.01 0.27
N SER A 52 -9.04 12.95 -0.45
CA SER A 52 -9.16 13.01 -1.91
C SER A 52 -7.94 12.38 -2.57
N MET A 53 -8.18 11.78 -3.74
CA MET A 53 -7.16 11.11 -4.53
C MET A 53 -7.10 11.72 -5.93
N THR A 54 -5.89 12.02 -6.39
CA THR A 54 -5.61 12.54 -7.72
C THR A 54 -4.58 11.65 -8.42
N ILE A 55 -4.65 11.57 -9.74
CA ILE A 55 -3.62 10.88 -10.53
C ILE A 55 -2.46 11.87 -10.71
N PRO A 56 -1.24 11.56 -10.26
CA PRO A 56 -0.08 12.41 -10.51
C PRO A 56 0.14 12.64 -12.00
N ALA A 57 0.55 13.86 -12.37
CA ALA A 57 0.82 14.21 -13.77
C ALA A 57 2.02 13.44 -14.33
N ASP A 58 2.98 13.08 -13.48
CA ASP A 58 4.15 12.28 -13.83
C ASP A 58 4.25 11.04 -12.95
N LEU A 59 4.19 9.86 -13.58
CA LEU A 59 4.35 8.56 -12.93
C LEU A 59 5.76 7.97 -13.15
N SER A 60 6.69 8.74 -13.73
CA SER A 60 8.06 8.29 -14.05
C SER A 60 8.82 7.79 -12.82
N LYS A 61 8.48 8.32 -11.64
CA LYS A 61 9.09 7.99 -10.35
C LYS A 61 8.41 6.85 -9.59
N SER A 62 7.35 6.26 -10.13
CA SER A 62 6.66 5.12 -9.52
C SER A 62 7.20 3.80 -10.09
N PRO A 63 7.93 2.98 -9.30
CA PRO A 63 8.45 1.69 -9.77
C PRO A 63 7.35 0.79 -10.32
N VAL A 64 6.26 0.59 -9.57
CA VAL A 64 5.12 -0.24 -10.00
C VAL A 64 4.53 0.21 -11.34
N MET A 65 4.33 1.51 -11.55
CA MET A 65 3.77 2.00 -12.81
C MET A 65 4.76 1.86 -13.97
N ARG A 66 6.06 2.05 -13.72
CA ARG A 66 7.09 1.88 -14.75
C ARG A 66 7.29 0.42 -15.13
N TYR A 67 7.29 -0.49 -14.16
CA TYR A 67 7.33 -1.93 -14.42
C TYR A 67 6.06 -2.41 -15.14
N LEU A 68 4.89 -1.89 -14.77
CA LEU A 68 3.64 -2.20 -15.47
C LEU A 68 3.73 -1.77 -16.95
N ASN A 69 4.24 -0.57 -17.21
CA ASN A 69 4.44 -0.08 -18.57
C ASN A 69 5.35 -1.00 -19.38
N VAL A 70 6.47 -1.46 -18.79
CA VAL A 70 7.38 -2.44 -19.42
C VAL A 70 6.64 -3.74 -19.78
N ILE A 71 5.78 -4.25 -18.91
CA ILE A 71 5.00 -5.48 -19.18
C ILE A 71 4.00 -5.25 -20.32
N ILE A 72 3.24 -4.16 -20.29
CA ILE A 72 2.23 -3.82 -21.30
C ILE A 72 2.90 -3.65 -22.68
N GLU A 73 3.95 -2.84 -22.75
CA GLU A 73 4.71 -2.61 -23.98
C GLU A 73 5.32 -3.91 -24.52
N ALA A 74 5.81 -4.79 -23.65
CA ALA A 74 6.32 -6.09 -24.08
C ALA A 74 5.23 -6.98 -24.70
N ILE A 75 4.00 -6.93 -24.19
CA ILE A 75 2.86 -7.65 -24.77
C ILE A 75 2.50 -7.05 -26.13
N ILE A 76 2.38 -5.73 -26.23
CA ILE A 76 2.04 -5.01 -27.48
C ILE A 76 3.08 -5.33 -28.56
N ASN A 77 4.36 -5.15 -28.24
CA ASN A 77 5.48 -5.39 -29.15
C ASN A 77 5.64 -6.88 -29.55
N SER A 78 5.05 -7.80 -28.78
CA SER A 78 4.98 -9.23 -29.09
C SER A 78 3.70 -9.61 -29.84
N LYS A 79 3.15 -8.71 -30.67
CA LYS A 79 1.91 -8.90 -31.44
C LYS A 79 0.69 -9.18 -30.55
N GLY A 80 0.65 -8.60 -29.35
CA GLY A 80 -0.45 -8.71 -28.40
C GLY A 80 -0.38 -9.93 -27.46
N SER A 81 0.69 -10.73 -27.48
CA SER A 81 0.87 -11.85 -26.55
C SER A 81 2.34 -12.08 -26.20
N LEU A 82 2.67 -12.15 -24.91
CA LEU A 82 4.03 -12.37 -24.42
C LEU A 82 4.15 -13.78 -23.83
N LYS A 83 5.02 -14.62 -24.40
CA LYS A 83 5.27 -15.97 -23.86
C LYS A 83 5.81 -15.90 -22.43
N ALA A 84 5.17 -16.57 -21.49
CA ALA A 84 5.66 -16.76 -20.14
C ALA A 84 6.74 -17.85 -20.09
N THR A 85 7.52 -17.87 -19.01
CA THR A 85 8.42 -18.98 -18.70
C THR A 85 7.62 -20.24 -18.34
N ALA A 86 8.30 -21.39 -18.22
CA ALA A 86 7.67 -22.64 -17.80
C ALA A 86 6.99 -22.55 -16.42
N LYS A 87 7.49 -21.68 -15.52
CA LYS A 87 6.90 -21.43 -14.19
C LYS A 87 5.71 -20.45 -14.22
N GLY A 88 5.37 -19.89 -15.38
CA GLY A 88 4.36 -18.84 -15.50
C GLY A 88 4.88 -17.43 -15.21
N ASN A 89 6.20 -17.24 -15.01
CA ASN A 89 6.82 -15.93 -14.82
C ASN A 89 7.05 -15.17 -16.15
N LEU A 90 7.29 -13.87 -16.05
CA LEU A 90 7.85 -13.00 -17.08
C LEU A 90 9.22 -13.51 -17.55
N PRO A 91 9.51 -13.42 -18.87
CA PRO A 91 10.83 -13.75 -19.39
C PRO A 91 11.95 -12.88 -18.79
N ALA A 92 13.14 -13.44 -18.61
CA ALA A 92 14.31 -12.72 -18.07
C ALA A 92 14.66 -11.44 -18.83
N LYS A 93 14.39 -11.37 -20.14
CA LYS A 93 14.54 -10.14 -20.93
C LYS A 93 13.71 -8.97 -20.39
N ILE A 94 12.53 -9.25 -19.82
CA ILE A 94 11.65 -8.23 -19.23
C ILE A 94 12.22 -7.76 -17.90
N ALA A 95 12.71 -8.69 -17.06
CA ALA A 95 13.40 -8.36 -15.82
C ALA A 95 14.65 -7.49 -16.07
N LYS A 96 15.41 -7.77 -17.13
CA LYS A 96 16.56 -6.95 -17.54
C LYS A 96 16.17 -5.52 -17.93
N VAL A 97 15.08 -5.35 -18.70
CA VAL A 97 14.58 -4.02 -19.06
C VAL A 97 14.09 -3.27 -17.83
N ALA A 98 13.36 -3.92 -16.93
CA ALA A 98 12.88 -3.32 -15.69
C ALA A 98 14.04 -2.94 -14.74
N THR A 99 15.08 -3.77 -14.65
CA THR A 99 16.30 -3.50 -13.85
C THR A 99 16.99 -2.21 -14.30
N ALA A 100 17.03 -1.95 -15.61
CA ALA A 100 17.65 -0.74 -16.15
C ALA A 100 16.95 0.57 -15.71
N LEU A 101 15.73 0.49 -15.16
CA LEU A 101 14.99 1.65 -14.64
C LEU A 101 15.38 2.03 -13.22
N LEU A 102 16.10 1.16 -12.49
CA LEU A 102 16.45 1.39 -11.09
C LEU A 102 17.06 2.78 -10.82
N PRO A 103 18.02 3.29 -11.61
CA PRO A 103 18.64 4.61 -11.37
C PRO A 103 17.65 5.78 -11.43
N GLU A 104 16.45 5.58 -11.99
CA GLU A 104 15.43 6.63 -12.07
C GLU A 104 14.63 6.81 -10.77
N PHE A 105 14.70 5.83 -9.86
CA PHE A 105 13.92 5.78 -8.63
C PHE A 105 14.69 6.32 -7.44
N ALA A 106 13.97 6.95 -6.50
CA ALA A 106 14.57 7.46 -5.28
C ALA A 106 15.12 6.35 -4.35
N THR A 107 14.72 5.09 -4.57
CA THR A 107 15.19 3.90 -3.83
C THR A 107 16.57 3.43 -4.27
N ALA A 108 17.08 3.91 -5.42
CA ALA A 108 18.35 3.48 -6.00
C ALA A 108 19.53 3.63 -5.03
N GLN A 109 19.51 4.68 -4.19
CA GLN A 109 20.54 4.97 -3.18
C GLN A 109 20.74 3.86 -2.14
N PHE A 110 19.79 2.91 -2.03
CA PHE A 110 19.83 1.80 -1.08
C PHE A 110 19.80 0.43 -1.75
N ASN A 111 19.81 0.38 -3.08
CA ASN A 111 19.54 -0.83 -3.87
C ASN A 111 20.64 -1.08 -4.92
N GLU A 112 21.88 -0.68 -4.63
CA GLU A 112 23.02 -0.80 -5.54
C GLU A 112 23.36 -2.26 -5.86
N ASP A 113 23.23 -3.16 -4.87
CA ASP A 113 23.49 -4.59 -5.03
C ASP A 113 22.25 -5.33 -5.54
N ILE A 114 22.25 -5.68 -6.83
CA ILE A 114 21.14 -6.40 -7.49
C ILE A 114 20.75 -7.69 -6.77
N SER A 115 21.70 -8.39 -6.13
CA SER A 115 21.43 -9.68 -5.48
C SER A 115 20.49 -9.63 -4.27
N ILE A 116 20.35 -8.45 -3.65
CA ILE A 116 19.51 -8.21 -2.46
C ILE A 116 18.50 -7.09 -2.69
N SER A 117 18.37 -6.62 -3.93
CA SER A 117 17.49 -5.51 -4.30
C SER A 117 16.04 -5.98 -4.46
N GLU A 118 15.09 -5.24 -3.88
CA GLU A 118 13.67 -5.46 -4.17
C GLU A 118 13.29 -4.87 -5.56
N PHE A 119 14.11 -3.96 -6.10
CA PHE A 119 13.82 -3.10 -7.27
C PHE A 119 14.63 -3.44 -8.53
N ALA A 120 15.45 -4.48 -8.49
CA ALA A 120 16.24 -4.96 -9.62
C ALA A 120 16.49 -6.46 -9.48
N GLY A 121 16.64 -7.17 -10.61
CA GLY A 121 16.87 -8.61 -10.58
C GLY A 121 17.10 -9.25 -11.94
N ASN A 122 17.81 -10.39 -11.94
CA ASN A 122 18.15 -11.12 -13.17
C ASN A 122 16.95 -11.81 -13.83
N ASN A 123 15.94 -12.15 -13.05
CA ASN A 123 14.69 -12.76 -13.47
C ASN A 123 13.59 -12.40 -12.45
N GLU A 124 12.33 -12.77 -12.71
CA GLU A 124 11.23 -12.42 -11.81
C GLU A 124 11.31 -13.10 -10.43
N ASP A 125 11.88 -14.31 -10.33
CA ASP A 125 12.03 -15.02 -9.03
C ASP A 125 12.94 -14.23 -8.06
N HIS A 126 13.82 -13.36 -8.58
CA HIS A 126 14.72 -12.51 -7.82
C HIS A 126 14.44 -11.02 -8.02
N PHE A 127 13.19 -10.65 -8.31
CA PHE A 127 12.81 -9.25 -8.52
C PHE A 127 11.42 -8.98 -7.91
N THR A 128 11.40 -8.80 -6.59
CA THR A 128 10.18 -8.72 -5.77
C THR A 128 9.21 -7.64 -6.24
N ALA A 129 9.66 -6.41 -6.51
CA ALA A 129 8.78 -5.33 -6.95
C ALA A 129 8.18 -5.56 -8.35
N LEU A 130 8.92 -6.22 -9.26
CA LEU A 130 8.40 -6.62 -10.57
C LEU A 130 7.37 -7.74 -10.45
N HIS A 131 7.64 -8.74 -9.60
CA HIS A 131 6.70 -9.81 -9.32
C HIS A 131 5.40 -9.28 -8.70
N TYR A 132 5.52 -8.41 -7.70
CA TYR A 132 4.40 -7.68 -7.10
C TYR A 132 3.59 -6.93 -8.17
N THR A 133 4.25 -6.21 -9.07
CA THR A 133 3.58 -5.47 -10.14
C THR A 133 2.79 -6.38 -11.07
N ARG A 134 3.37 -7.53 -11.48
CA ARG A 134 2.66 -8.53 -12.30
C ARG A 134 1.42 -9.06 -11.58
N LEU A 135 1.55 -9.39 -10.29
CA LEU A 135 0.44 -9.90 -9.49
C LEU A 135 -0.71 -8.89 -9.39
N LEU A 136 -0.41 -7.62 -9.08
CA LEU A 136 -1.43 -6.57 -9.08
C LEU A 136 -2.13 -6.48 -10.44
N ALA A 137 -1.36 -6.48 -11.53
CA ALA A 137 -1.92 -6.40 -12.88
C ALA A 137 -2.83 -7.60 -13.23
N GLU A 138 -2.53 -8.80 -12.71
CA GLU A 138 -3.36 -10.00 -12.91
C GLU A 138 -4.64 -10.00 -12.06
N ILE A 139 -4.54 -9.56 -10.80
CA ILE A 139 -5.70 -9.41 -9.91
C ILE A 139 -6.66 -8.38 -10.52
N ALA A 140 -6.12 -7.25 -10.97
CA ALA A 140 -6.83 -6.17 -11.66
C ALA A 140 -7.36 -6.54 -13.07
N LYS A 141 -7.04 -7.72 -13.59
CA LYS A 141 -7.37 -8.14 -14.97
C LYS A 141 -6.83 -7.18 -16.05
N ILE A 142 -5.74 -6.48 -15.75
CA ILE A 142 -4.98 -5.68 -16.73
C ILE A 142 -4.24 -6.62 -17.67
N ILE A 143 -3.58 -7.64 -17.11
CA ILE A 143 -2.99 -8.75 -17.86
C ILE A 143 -3.65 -10.08 -17.43
N GLN A 144 -3.55 -11.08 -18.29
CA GLN A 144 -4.03 -12.44 -18.01
C GLN A 144 -3.06 -13.46 -18.57
N LEU A 145 -2.72 -14.47 -17.78
CA LEU A 145 -1.95 -15.63 -18.26
C LEU A 145 -2.90 -16.66 -18.90
N LYS A 146 -2.79 -16.87 -20.21
CA LYS A 146 -3.59 -17.83 -20.99
C LYS A 146 -2.68 -18.77 -21.76
N ARG A 147 -2.79 -20.08 -21.49
CA ARG A 147 -2.04 -21.14 -22.21
C ARG A 147 -0.52 -20.85 -22.29
N GLY A 148 0.06 -20.30 -21.22
CA GLY A 148 1.49 -19.95 -21.16
C GLY A 148 1.86 -18.60 -21.81
N TYR A 149 0.90 -17.74 -22.12
CA TYR A 149 1.13 -16.40 -22.67
C TYR A 149 0.39 -15.33 -21.86
N PHE A 150 1.06 -14.24 -21.55
CA PHE A 150 0.43 -13.03 -21.04
C PHE A 150 -0.25 -12.25 -22.17
N VAL A 151 -1.50 -11.86 -21.95
CA VAL A 151 -2.28 -11.01 -22.86
C VAL A 151 -2.93 -9.87 -22.09
N LEU A 152 -3.17 -8.74 -22.76
CA LEU A 152 -3.89 -7.61 -22.17
C LEU A 152 -5.39 -7.91 -22.06
N GLY A 153 -5.99 -7.51 -20.94
CA GLY A 153 -7.44 -7.48 -20.79
C GLY A 153 -8.07 -6.44 -21.71
N ALA A 154 -9.29 -6.70 -22.19
CA ALA A 154 -9.97 -5.82 -23.14
C ALA A 154 -10.23 -4.41 -22.56
N HIS A 155 -10.54 -4.31 -21.26
CA HIS A 155 -10.70 -3.02 -20.59
C HIS A 155 -9.37 -2.27 -20.55
N ALA A 156 -8.30 -2.92 -20.10
CA ALA A 156 -7.00 -2.30 -19.94
C ALA A 156 -6.39 -1.87 -21.28
N LYS A 157 -6.60 -2.66 -22.35
CA LYS A 157 -6.20 -2.27 -23.70
C LYS A 157 -6.85 -0.95 -24.10
N ARG A 158 -8.17 -0.82 -23.95
CA ARG A 158 -8.89 0.43 -24.29
C ARG A 158 -8.46 1.61 -23.43
N THR A 159 -8.29 1.38 -22.13
CA THR A 159 -7.83 2.43 -21.20
C THR A 159 -6.42 2.89 -21.57
N TYR A 160 -5.50 1.96 -21.82
CA TYR A 160 -4.13 2.28 -22.18
C TYR A 160 -4.02 2.99 -23.54
N GLU A 161 -4.80 2.59 -24.55
CA GLU A 161 -4.84 3.27 -25.85
C GLU A 161 -5.36 4.71 -25.76
N LYS A 162 -6.28 4.99 -24.84
CA LYS A 162 -6.93 6.31 -24.69
C LYS A 162 -6.19 7.24 -23.73
N GLU A 163 -5.73 6.71 -22.61
CA GLU A 163 -5.26 7.47 -21.44
C GLU A 163 -3.80 7.13 -21.06
N GLY A 164 -3.17 6.21 -21.80
CA GLY A 164 -1.81 5.73 -21.50
C GLY A 164 -1.74 4.97 -20.18
N ILE A 165 -0.53 4.92 -19.62
CA ILE A 165 -0.27 4.26 -18.34
C ILE A 165 -1.03 4.90 -17.17
N SER A 166 -1.29 6.22 -17.25
CA SER A 166 -1.97 6.98 -16.19
C SER A 166 -3.42 6.51 -15.98
N GLY A 167 -4.11 6.08 -17.03
CA GLY A 167 -5.48 5.53 -16.92
C GLY A 167 -5.56 4.24 -16.09
N LEU A 168 -4.43 3.55 -15.86
CA LEU A 168 -4.37 2.33 -15.06
C LEU A 168 -3.91 2.58 -13.61
N TYR A 169 -3.56 3.82 -13.25
CA TYR A 169 -2.99 4.16 -11.95
C TYR A 169 -3.91 3.81 -10.79
N PHE A 170 -5.16 4.29 -10.82
CA PHE A 170 -6.11 4.01 -9.75
C PHE A 170 -6.54 2.54 -9.72
N VAL A 171 -6.58 1.85 -10.86
CA VAL A 171 -6.83 0.40 -10.89
C VAL A 171 -5.75 -0.36 -10.12
N MET A 172 -4.47 0.00 -10.34
CA MET A 172 -3.36 -0.59 -9.60
C MET A 172 -3.39 -0.24 -8.11
N LEU A 173 -3.62 1.03 -7.79
CA LEU A 173 -3.65 1.53 -6.41
C LEU A 173 -4.81 0.91 -5.62
N GLU A 174 -6.01 0.86 -6.20
CA GLU A 174 -7.17 0.20 -5.62
C GLU A 174 -6.88 -1.28 -5.39
N THR A 175 -6.35 -1.98 -6.40
CA THR A 175 -6.00 -3.40 -6.28
C THR A 175 -5.03 -3.66 -5.14
N ALA A 176 -4.02 -2.80 -5.00
CA ALA A 176 -3.04 -2.90 -3.91
C ALA A 176 -3.69 -2.75 -2.53
N VAL A 177 -4.66 -1.83 -2.35
CA VAL A 177 -5.26 -1.56 -1.04
C VAL A 177 -6.58 -2.28 -0.77
N THR A 178 -7.17 -2.99 -1.74
CA THR A 178 -8.46 -3.70 -1.56
C THR A 178 -8.44 -5.19 -1.92
N HIS A 179 -7.53 -5.67 -2.78
CA HIS A 179 -7.58 -7.06 -3.27
C HIS A 179 -6.28 -7.85 -3.06
N TYR A 180 -5.12 -7.18 -3.06
CA TYR A 180 -3.84 -7.84 -2.87
C TYR A 180 -3.65 -8.27 -1.41
N ASN A 181 -3.25 -9.53 -1.19
CA ASN A 181 -2.88 -10.01 0.13
C ASN A 181 -1.49 -9.46 0.52
N TRP A 182 -1.46 -8.53 1.48
CA TRP A 182 -0.22 -7.90 1.94
C TRP A 182 0.77 -8.87 2.60
N ALA A 183 0.32 -10.03 3.09
CA ALA A 183 1.18 -11.06 3.68
C ALA A 183 1.92 -11.91 2.65
N TYR A 184 1.61 -11.79 1.35
CA TYR A 184 2.07 -12.71 0.31
C TYR A 184 3.61 -12.85 0.23
N LEU A 185 4.36 -11.80 0.56
CA LEU A 185 5.82 -11.75 0.36
C LEU A 185 6.64 -11.81 1.65
N ASP A 186 6.05 -11.82 2.84
CA ASP A 186 6.79 -11.56 4.09
C ASP A 186 7.00 -12.77 5.00
N GLY A 187 6.34 -13.91 4.72
CA GLY A 187 6.61 -15.18 5.39
C GLY A 187 6.24 -15.21 6.89
N TRP A 188 5.52 -14.19 7.39
CA TRP A 188 4.96 -14.22 8.75
C TRP A 188 3.90 -15.32 8.85
N GLN A 189 3.79 -15.92 10.04
CA GLN A 189 2.78 -16.95 10.30
C GLN A 189 1.42 -16.32 10.64
N GLU A 190 1.44 -15.11 11.20
CA GLU A 190 0.28 -14.38 11.64
C GLU A 190 -0.48 -13.75 10.47
N ASP A 191 -1.75 -14.11 10.34
CA ASP A 191 -2.67 -13.57 9.33
C ASP A 191 -3.34 -12.27 9.81
N ILE A 192 -2.51 -11.23 10.04
CA ILE A 192 -2.99 -9.92 10.47
C ILE A 192 -3.22 -9.00 9.27
N SER A 193 -4.49 -8.68 9.02
CA SER A 193 -4.88 -7.78 7.94
C SER A 193 -4.72 -6.31 8.33
N LEU A 194 -3.56 -5.72 7.98
CA LEU A 194 -3.31 -4.29 8.13
C LEU A 194 -4.01 -3.43 7.07
N GLN A 195 -4.47 -4.07 5.99
CA GLN A 195 -4.97 -3.42 4.80
C GLN A 195 -6.19 -2.54 5.08
N GLN A 196 -7.07 -2.94 6.00
CA GLN A 196 -8.25 -2.16 6.40
C GLN A 196 -7.89 -0.77 6.95
N PHE A 197 -6.70 -0.62 7.53
CA PHE A 197 -6.26 0.59 8.23
C PHE A 197 -5.46 1.54 7.34
N TRP A 198 -5.34 1.26 6.04
CA TRP A 198 -4.42 1.95 5.14
C TRP A 198 -4.62 3.47 5.11
N ARG A 199 -5.88 3.97 5.13
CA ARG A 199 -6.15 5.41 5.13
C ARG A 199 -5.62 6.10 6.39
N PHE A 200 -5.83 5.47 7.54
CA PHE A 200 -5.34 5.99 8.82
C PHE A 200 -3.81 5.98 8.85
N MET A 201 -3.19 4.84 8.49
CA MET A 201 -1.73 4.74 8.47
C MET A 201 -1.10 5.73 7.49
N LEU A 202 -1.71 5.93 6.32
CA LEU A 202 -1.25 6.89 5.31
C LEU A 202 -1.34 8.32 5.80
N TRP A 203 -2.46 8.70 6.41
CA TRP A 203 -2.64 10.03 7.00
C TRP A 203 -1.57 10.30 8.06
N ARG A 204 -1.41 9.40 9.04
CA ARG A 204 -0.44 9.56 10.12
C ARG A 204 0.98 9.68 9.58
N LEU A 205 1.38 8.76 8.70
CA LEU A 205 2.71 8.80 8.09
C LEU A 205 2.94 10.09 7.29
N SER A 206 1.91 10.63 6.63
CA SER A 206 2.00 11.91 5.91
C SER A 206 2.24 13.11 6.83
N CYS A 207 1.81 13.04 8.10
CA CYS A 207 1.98 14.13 9.07
C CYS A 207 3.38 14.19 9.68
N HIS A 208 4.01 13.05 9.98
CA HIS A 208 5.27 13.02 10.74
C HIS A 208 6.36 12.09 10.20
N SER A 209 6.02 11.21 9.24
CA SER A 209 6.99 10.36 8.53
C SER A 209 7.84 9.45 9.42
N ASP A 210 7.28 9.04 10.55
CA ASP A 210 7.95 8.25 11.59
C ASP A 210 7.19 6.93 11.80
N ILE A 211 7.84 5.82 11.48
CA ILE A 211 7.23 4.48 11.47
C ILE A 211 7.01 3.99 12.91
N SER A 212 7.91 4.32 13.84
CA SER A 212 7.77 3.96 15.25
C SER A 212 6.59 4.68 15.90
N ARG A 213 6.44 5.97 15.61
CA ARG A 213 5.27 6.74 16.05
C ARG A 213 3.98 6.22 15.43
N LEU A 214 3.97 5.91 14.14
CA LEU A 214 2.82 5.29 13.48
C LEU A 214 2.41 3.98 14.17
N THR A 215 3.39 3.15 14.53
CA THR A 215 3.16 1.87 15.22
C THR A 215 2.51 2.09 16.60
N GLN A 216 2.97 3.09 17.35
CA GLN A 216 2.37 3.46 18.63
C GLN A 216 0.92 3.94 18.45
N GLU A 217 0.68 4.80 17.48
CA GLU A 217 -0.66 5.33 17.19
C GLU A 217 -1.62 4.21 16.75
N MET A 218 -1.15 3.27 15.93
CA MET A 218 -1.91 2.06 15.57
C MET A 218 -2.22 1.17 16.77
N SER A 219 -1.25 0.99 17.67
CA SER A 219 -1.38 0.19 18.89
C SER A 219 -2.43 0.77 19.85
N ILE A 220 -2.49 2.10 19.94
CA ILE A 220 -3.47 2.83 20.77
C ILE A 220 -4.85 2.83 20.13
N ALA A 221 -4.93 3.11 18.82
CA ALA A 221 -6.19 3.20 18.09
C ALA A 221 -6.89 1.84 17.95
N PHE A 222 -6.12 0.77 17.76
CA PHE A 222 -6.63 -0.56 17.40
C PHE A 222 -6.02 -1.63 18.29
N HIS A 223 -6.35 -1.57 19.58
CA HIS A 223 -5.80 -2.47 20.59
C HIS A 223 -5.97 -3.97 20.23
N ASP A 224 -7.08 -4.32 19.60
CA ASP A 224 -7.38 -5.69 19.14
C ASP A 224 -6.38 -6.24 18.11
N LEU A 225 -5.64 -5.38 17.39
CA LEU A 225 -4.58 -5.84 16.47
C LEU A 225 -3.40 -6.45 17.23
N ILE A 226 -3.06 -5.89 18.40
CA ILE A 226 -1.93 -6.37 19.20
C ILE A 226 -2.24 -7.75 19.76
N HIS A 227 -3.49 -7.96 20.19
CA HIS A 227 -3.95 -9.24 20.76
C HIS A 227 -4.00 -10.40 19.76
N GLN A 228 -3.95 -10.09 18.46
CA GLN A 228 -3.86 -11.10 17.40
C GLN A 228 -2.42 -11.59 17.16
N ILE A 229 -1.42 -10.91 17.72
CA ILE A 229 -0.01 -11.28 17.56
C ILE A 229 0.36 -12.26 18.67
N GLU A 230 0.88 -13.43 18.30
CA GLU A 230 1.37 -14.39 19.29
C GLU A 230 2.58 -13.82 20.07
N PRO A 231 2.61 -13.94 21.40
CA PRO A 231 3.76 -13.52 22.18
C PRO A 231 5.01 -14.33 21.80
N SER A 232 6.10 -13.61 21.48
CA SER A 232 7.40 -14.21 21.19
C SER A 232 8.40 -13.93 22.30
N PRO A 233 9.29 -14.87 22.65
CA PRO A 233 10.36 -14.61 23.61
C PRO A 233 11.43 -13.66 23.07
N TYR A 234 11.45 -13.39 21.75
CA TYR A 234 12.50 -12.60 21.09
C TYR A 234 12.08 -11.17 20.74
N CYS A 235 10.78 -10.89 20.69
CA CYS A 235 10.25 -9.55 20.38
C CYS A 235 8.88 -9.36 21.02
N ASN A 236 8.60 -8.13 21.47
CA ASN A 236 7.26 -7.81 21.96
C ASN A 236 6.27 -7.66 20.79
N GLN A 237 4.98 -7.79 21.08
CA GLN A 237 3.92 -7.74 20.06
C GLN A 237 3.89 -6.40 19.29
N GLN A 238 4.20 -5.30 19.96
CA GLN A 238 4.25 -3.98 19.33
C GLN A 238 5.41 -3.86 18.34
N ASP A 239 6.57 -4.43 18.63
CA ASP A 239 7.71 -4.50 17.72
C ASP A 239 7.38 -5.37 16.50
N THR A 240 6.68 -6.50 16.71
CA THR A 240 6.17 -7.34 15.62
C THR A 240 5.20 -6.58 14.73
N LEU A 241 4.23 -5.87 15.32
CA LEU A 241 3.31 -5.00 14.58
C LEU A 241 4.07 -3.94 13.78
N GLY A 242 5.07 -3.30 14.38
CA GLY A 242 5.90 -2.30 13.71
C GLY A 242 6.64 -2.87 12.50
N ARG A 243 7.21 -4.07 12.61
CA ARG A 243 7.87 -4.76 11.49
C ARG A 243 6.87 -5.13 10.38
N MET A 244 5.67 -5.55 10.74
CA MET A 244 4.59 -5.82 9.76
C MET A 244 4.14 -4.54 9.06
N ILE A 245 3.94 -3.43 9.78
CA ILE A 245 3.61 -2.13 9.18
C ILE A 245 4.73 -1.67 8.24
N GLU A 246 5.98 -1.72 8.68
CA GLU A 246 7.12 -1.33 7.88
C GLU A 246 7.25 -2.17 6.60
N THR A 247 7.09 -3.48 6.70
CA THR A 247 7.24 -4.40 5.56
C THR A 247 6.04 -4.29 4.60
N ARG A 248 4.82 -4.50 5.12
CA ARG A 248 3.59 -4.63 4.33
C ARG A 248 3.11 -3.28 3.79
N PHE A 249 3.06 -2.25 4.64
CA PHE A 249 2.49 -0.96 4.30
C PHE A 249 3.54 0.01 3.73
N VAL A 250 4.70 0.14 4.37
CA VAL A 250 5.67 1.16 3.97
C VAL A 250 6.52 0.68 2.80
N SER A 251 7.25 -0.42 2.95
CA SER A 251 8.25 -0.88 1.97
C SER A 251 7.58 -1.53 0.74
N ARG A 252 6.64 -2.44 0.95
CA ARG A 252 6.01 -3.21 -0.15
C ARG A 252 4.69 -2.67 -0.66
N PHE A 253 4.32 -1.47 -0.24
CA PHE A 253 3.22 -0.71 -0.82
C PHE A 253 3.66 0.72 -1.16
N LEU A 254 3.92 1.58 -0.17
CA LEU A 254 4.23 2.99 -0.46
C LEU A 254 5.53 3.17 -1.25
N GLU A 255 6.61 2.48 -0.89
CA GLU A 255 7.90 2.60 -1.58
C GLU A 255 7.85 1.96 -2.98
N TYR A 256 7.13 0.84 -3.14
CA TYR A 256 6.83 0.25 -4.45
C TYR A 256 6.07 1.18 -5.39
N PHE A 257 5.15 1.98 -4.86
CA PHE A 257 4.48 3.02 -5.63
C PHE A 257 5.32 4.30 -5.81
N GLY A 258 6.49 4.41 -5.18
CA GLY A 258 7.37 5.59 -5.27
C GLY A 258 6.91 6.76 -4.40
N MET A 259 6.11 6.49 -3.38
CA MET A 259 5.51 7.50 -2.50
C MET A 259 6.38 7.83 -1.29
N VAL A 260 7.22 6.88 -0.87
CA VAL A 260 8.19 7.05 0.21
C VAL A 260 9.51 6.39 -0.18
N VAL A 261 10.56 6.69 0.57
CA VAL A 261 11.81 5.91 0.57
C VAL A 261 12.19 5.63 2.01
N VAL A 262 12.59 4.39 2.32
CA VAL A 262 13.01 3.99 3.66
C VAL A 262 14.52 3.70 3.64
N ASN A 263 15.23 4.24 4.64
CA ASN A 263 16.63 3.86 4.83
C ASN A 263 16.67 2.44 5.45
N PRO A 264 17.32 1.44 4.82
CA PRO A 264 17.40 0.08 5.37
C PRO A 264 18.38 -0.06 6.54
N LEU A 265 19.25 0.94 6.79
CA LEU A 265 20.18 0.91 7.91
C LEU A 265 19.42 0.94 9.24
N ARG A 266 19.78 0.02 10.14
CA ARG A 266 19.19 -0.10 11.49
C ARG A 266 20.18 0.25 12.60
N MET A 267 21.47 0.35 12.26
CA MET A 267 22.53 0.72 13.19
C MET A 267 23.48 1.71 12.52
N THR A 268 23.99 2.67 13.28
CA THR A 268 25.09 3.53 12.84
C THR A 268 26.40 2.74 12.84
N PRO A 269 27.46 3.22 12.16
CA PRO A 269 28.79 2.60 12.26
C PRO A 269 29.30 2.48 13.71
N GLU A 270 28.85 3.34 14.61
CA GLU A 270 29.17 3.33 16.04
C GLU A 270 28.25 2.40 16.88
N GLY A 271 27.40 1.61 16.22
CA GLY A 271 26.53 0.62 16.87
C GLY A 271 25.27 1.19 17.53
N LYS A 272 24.88 2.45 17.23
CA LYS A 272 23.66 3.05 17.77
C LYS A 272 22.44 2.66 16.93
N PRO A 273 21.30 2.30 17.55
CA PRO A 273 20.07 2.05 16.80
C PRO A 273 19.61 3.27 16.01
N ILE A 274 19.19 3.06 14.76
CA ILE A 274 18.58 4.09 13.91
C ILE A 274 17.07 3.86 13.91
N THR A 275 16.31 4.89 14.29
CA THR A 275 14.84 4.87 14.17
C THR A 275 14.45 4.86 12.69
N PRO A 276 13.65 3.87 12.23
CA PRO A 276 13.17 3.83 10.86
C PRO A 276 12.34 5.07 10.53
N LYS A 277 12.81 5.88 9.58
CA LYS A 277 12.09 7.04 9.05
C LYS A 277 11.80 6.85 7.57
N ALA A 278 10.61 7.24 7.18
CA ALA A 278 10.21 7.29 5.78
C ALA A 278 10.48 8.70 5.24
N THR A 279 11.16 8.80 4.11
CA THR A 279 11.29 10.07 3.38
C THR A 279 10.16 10.18 2.38
N LEU A 280 9.19 11.07 2.64
CA LEU A 280 8.05 11.28 1.74
C LEU A 280 8.51 11.81 0.38
N GLN A 281 8.05 11.18 -0.69
CA GLN A 281 8.31 11.61 -2.05
C GLN A 281 7.17 12.51 -2.55
N PRO A 282 7.42 13.36 -3.58
CA PRO A 282 6.39 14.22 -4.15
C PRO A 282 5.12 13.48 -4.56
N LEU A 283 5.28 12.24 -5.05
CA LEU A 283 4.18 11.41 -5.54
C LEU A 283 3.11 11.17 -4.46
N LEU A 284 3.48 11.02 -3.19
CA LEU A 284 2.51 10.84 -2.10
C LEU A 284 1.56 12.04 -1.97
N LYS A 285 2.10 13.26 -2.00
CA LYS A 285 1.32 14.50 -1.88
C LYS A 285 0.57 14.85 -3.17
N GLN A 286 1.06 14.41 -4.32
CA GLN A 286 0.37 14.52 -5.60
C GLN A 286 -0.77 13.52 -5.73
N THR A 287 -0.70 12.38 -5.04
CA THR A 287 -1.75 11.37 -5.05
C THR A 287 -2.81 11.63 -3.99
N PHE A 288 -2.42 11.96 -2.76
CA PHE A 288 -3.33 12.03 -1.63
C PHE A 288 -3.35 13.41 -0.99
N SER A 289 -4.55 13.90 -0.68
CA SER A 289 -4.73 15.03 0.23
C SER A 289 -5.81 14.74 1.25
N PHE A 290 -5.60 15.24 2.46
CA PHE A 290 -6.44 14.97 3.62
C PHE A 290 -7.13 16.27 4.08
N THR A 291 -8.44 16.20 4.26
CA THR A 291 -9.27 17.27 4.82
C THR A 291 -9.95 16.70 6.05
N VAL A 292 -9.19 16.57 7.14
CA VAL A 292 -9.65 15.97 8.40
C VAL A 292 -9.65 16.98 9.52
#